data_AF-A0A0B7AYQ5-F1
#
_entry.id   AF-A0A0B7AYQ5-F1
#
_cell.length_a   1.000
_cell.length_b   1.000
_cell.length_c   1.000
_cell.angle_alpha   90.00
_cell.angle_beta   90.00
_cell.angle_gamma   90.00
#
_symmetry.space_group_name_H-M   'P 1'
#
loop_
_entity.id
_entity.type
_entity.pdbx_description
1 polymer ?
#
loop_
_entity_poly.entity_id
_entity_poly.type
_entity_poly.pdbx_seq_one_letter_code
_entity_poly.pdbx_strand_id
1 'polypeptide(L)'
;DFPNSLEDIQKELIHFKEYMTVEKPPKYRERGNVEAQYFNIQSRLKANGQKQYVPPEGMLIHDIETAWIQLEKSEHGREVALKDELIRQERLEQLARRFSRKAAIRESWLGDMEEILQEQIICSNAAQTEAAVKKHEAISAEILARKDRFRALSSLAAELMQGNYRAKDKVKQKDQEVNLRWKQLLEKLESRKATLSGFNNLMSIFREIESITEELQEVESKVKTEDYGKHLQATENLIQQHTLHDAQLQALNNRVLELNKKSSQLGLQGHAEGKHLNNKLEALNKELQRVQNMSNKRRNNLETAKLYYQFLDDTEQEERWVAEKLEEVRSANVGKDLNAGLVLLKKHEGLEAEMQGRWRRCEQVCSVGQDLVNQGHPARSEIGSRIKSLMDKWNQLQEAASNRKIRLEDAIEAQQYYSDANEAESW
;
A
#
# COMPACT_ATOMS: atom_id res chain seq x y z
N ASP A 1 -59.96 4.69 -31.49
CA ASP A 1 -59.23 4.67 -30.20
C ASP A 1 -60.02 3.91 -29.16
N PHE A 2 -59.35 3.04 -28.42
CA PHE A 2 -59.96 2.28 -27.33
C PHE A 2 -59.65 2.91 -25.98
N PRO A 3 -60.53 2.77 -24.99
CA PRO A 3 -60.24 3.21 -23.64
C PRO A 3 -59.09 2.39 -23.04
N ASN A 4 -58.19 3.05 -22.32
CA ASN A 4 -57.01 2.41 -21.74
C ASN A 4 -57.32 1.84 -20.34
N SER A 5 -58.32 0.98 -20.24
CA SER A 5 -58.76 0.35 -18.99
C SER A 5 -59.50 -0.94 -19.28
N LEU A 6 -59.23 -1.99 -18.51
CA LEU A 6 -59.94 -3.27 -18.62
C LEU A 6 -61.45 -3.11 -18.39
N GLU A 7 -61.84 -2.27 -17.45
CA GLU A 7 -63.26 -2.03 -17.15
C GLU A 7 -63.97 -1.34 -18.31
N ASP A 8 -63.32 -0.37 -18.94
CA ASP A 8 -63.93 0.43 -19.99
C ASP A 8 -63.98 -0.32 -21.33
N ILE A 9 -62.99 -1.17 -21.64
CA ILE A 9 -63.06 -2.05 -22.81
C ILE A 9 -64.14 -3.14 -22.66
N GLN A 10 -64.38 -3.62 -21.42
CA GLN A 10 -65.50 -4.51 -21.13
C GLN A 10 -66.85 -3.82 -21.36
N LYS A 11 -66.99 -2.53 -21.00
CA LYS A 11 -68.18 -1.73 -21.31
C LYS A 11 -68.38 -1.57 -22.82
N GLU A 12 -67.32 -1.27 -23.57
CA GLU A 12 -67.37 -1.19 -25.05
C GLU A 12 -67.81 -2.52 -25.70
N LEU A 13 -67.37 -3.66 -25.17
CA LEU A 13 -67.82 -4.98 -25.62
C LEU A 13 -69.31 -5.23 -25.33
N ILE A 14 -69.80 -4.79 -24.17
CA ILE A 14 -71.22 -4.87 -23.82
C ILE A 14 -72.05 -4.02 -24.79
N HIS A 15 -71.65 -2.77 -25.04
CA HIS A 15 -72.33 -1.90 -26.00
C HIS A 15 -72.31 -2.44 -27.42
N PHE A 16 -71.18 -3.01 -27.87
CA PHE A 16 -71.10 -3.65 -29.18
C PHE A 16 -72.02 -4.87 -29.28
N LYS A 17 -72.14 -5.65 -28.21
CA LYS A 17 -73.09 -6.78 -28.13
C LYS A 17 -74.54 -6.30 -28.17
N GLU A 18 -74.86 -5.21 -27.49
CA GLU A 18 -76.19 -4.57 -27.54
C GLU A 18 -76.52 -4.12 -28.98
N TYR A 19 -75.60 -3.44 -29.65
CA TYR A 19 -75.74 -3.07 -31.06
C TYR A 19 -76.05 -4.28 -31.96
N MET A 20 -75.27 -5.36 -31.84
CA MET A 20 -75.42 -6.56 -32.67
C MET A 20 -76.73 -7.33 -32.42
N THR A 21 -77.25 -7.29 -31.19
CA THR A 21 -78.40 -8.12 -30.76
C THR A 21 -79.72 -7.36 -30.71
N VAL A 22 -79.69 -6.05 -30.54
CA VAL A 22 -80.87 -5.20 -30.39
C VAL A 22 -81.04 -4.25 -31.57
N GLU A 23 -79.99 -3.52 -31.95
CA GLU A 23 -80.10 -2.43 -32.93
C GLU A 23 -79.98 -2.90 -34.39
N LYS A 24 -79.06 -3.82 -34.69
CA LYS A 24 -78.82 -4.36 -36.04
C LYS A 24 -79.97 -5.21 -36.60
N PRO A 25 -80.58 -6.15 -35.84
CA PRO A 25 -81.58 -7.06 -36.42
C PRO A 25 -82.81 -6.37 -37.04
N PRO A 26 -83.39 -5.30 -36.44
CA PRO A 26 -84.42 -4.51 -37.10
C PRO A 26 -83.96 -3.92 -38.44
N LYS A 27 -82.73 -3.40 -38.53
CA LYS A 27 -82.17 -2.83 -39.77
C LYS A 27 -81.94 -3.87 -40.86
N TYR A 28 -81.56 -5.09 -40.49
CA TYR A 28 -81.49 -6.20 -41.43
C TYR A 28 -82.86 -6.56 -42.02
N ARG A 29 -83.92 -6.54 -41.19
CA ARG A 29 -85.30 -6.74 -41.66
C ARG A 29 -85.76 -5.60 -42.57
N GLU A 30 -85.44 -4.35 -42.23
CA GLU A 30 -85.71 -3.18 -43.08
C GLU A 30 -85.07 -3.35 -44.47
N ARG A 31 -83.80 -3.79 -44.54
CA ARG A 31 -83.11 -4.09 -45.81
C ARG A 31 -83.87 -5.10 -46.66
N GLY A 32 -84.23 -6.24 -46.09
CA GLY A 32 -84.99 -7.29 -46.80
C GLY A 32 -86.39 -6.82 -47.23
N ASN A 33 -87.04 -5.99 -46.42
CA ASN A 33 -88.33 -5.39 -46.77
C ASN A 33 -88.21 -4.43 -47.96
N VAL A 34 -87.16 -3.61 -48.03
CA VAL A 34 -86.91 -2.69 -49.15
C VAL A 34 -86.73 -3.48 -50.46
N GLU A 35 -85.94 -4.55 -50.42
CA GLU A 35 -85.74 -5.43 -51.57
C GLU A 35 -87.05 -6.09 -52.02
N ALA A 36 -87.81 -6.67 -51.08
CA ALA A 36 -89.10 -7.29 -51.38
C ALA A 36 -90.13 -6.29 -51.94
N GLN A 37 -90.20 -5.08 -51.39
CA GLN A 37 -91.06 -4.01 -51.89
C GLN A 37 -90.66 -3.58 -53.30
N TYR A 38 -89.36 -3.41 -53.55
CA TYR A 38 -88.85 -3.10 -54.88
C TYR A 38 -89.27 -4.16 -55.90
N PHE A 39 -89.04 -5.45 -55.62
CA PHE A 39 -89.47 -6.54 -56.51
C PHE A 39 -90.98 -6.59 -56.74
N ASN A 40 -91.80 -6.35 -55.70
CA ASN A 40 -93.25 -6.32 -55.82
C ASN A 40 -93.72 -5.17 -56.72
N ILE A 41 -93.15 -3.97 -56.52
CA ILE A 41 -93.42 -2.79 -57.36
C ILE A 41 -93.00 -3.07 -58.82
N GLN A 42 -91.80 -3.62 -59.05
CA GLN A 42 -91.33 -3.99 -60.40
C GLN A 42 -92.26 -4.98 -61.09
N SER A 43 -92.71 -6.00 -60.36
CA SER A 43 -93.59 -7.06 -60.89
C SER A 43 -94.96 -6.50 -61.27
N ARG A 44 -95.53 -5.63 -60.42
CA ARG A 44 -96.81 -4.94 -60.69
C ARG A 44 -96.70 -3.98 -61.87
N LEU A 45 -95.63 -3.18 -61.95
CA LEU A 45 -95.39 -2.26 -63.08
C LEU A 45 -95.26 -3.03 -64.40
N LYS A 46 -94.54 -4.16 -64.40
CA LYS A 46 -94.37 -5.03 -65.57
C LYS A 46 -95.70 -5.66 -66.01
N ALA A 47 -96.51 -6.17 -65.07
CA ALA A 47 -97.82 -6.75 -65.38
C ALA A 47 -98.81 -5.74 -65.99
N ASN A 48 -98.69 -4.46 -65.61
CA ASN A 48 -99.50 -3.36 -66.13
C ASN A 48 -98.93 -2.70 -67.40
N GLY A 49 -97.83 -3.22 -67.97
CA GLY A 49 -97.17 -2.67 -69.16
C GLY A 49 -96.53 -1.29 -68.95
N GLN A 50 -96.29 -0.88 -67.69
CA GLN A 50 -95.71 0.41 -67.34
C GLN A 50 -94.18 0.34 -67.31
N LYS A 51 -93.51 1.49 -67.52
CA LYS A 51 -92.05 1.60 -67.43
C LYS A 51 -91.59 1.25 -66.02
N GLN A 52 -90.58 0.40 -65.92
CA GLN A 52 -89.97 -0.01 -64.65
C GLN A 52 -89.34 1.18 -63.92
N TYR A 53 -89.51 1.21 -62.60
CA TYR A 53 -88.89 2.21 -61.74
C TYR A 53 -87.39 1.91 -61.60
N VAL A 54 -86.52 2.89 -61.81
CA VAL A 54 -85.08 2.74 -61.55
C VAL A 54 -84.74 3.67 -60.40
N PRO A 55 -84.25 3.15 -59.26
CA PRO A 55 -83.79 3.99 -58.16
C PRO A 55 -82.69 4.96 -58.62
N PRO A 56 -82.54 6.13 -57.97
CA PRO A 56 -81.40 7.01 -58.21
C PRO A 56 -80.06 6.30 -58.05
N GLU A 57 -79.03 6.81 -58.73
CA GLU A 57 -77.66 6.30 -58.60
C GLU A 57 -77.19 6.31 -57.13
N GLY A 58 -76.58 5.22 -56.67
CA GLY A 58 -76.20 5.03 -55.26
C GLY A 58 -77.33 4.50 -54.37
N MET A 59 -78.55 4.33 -54.89
CA MET A 59 -79.70 3.73 -54.20
C MET A 59 -80.23 2.48 -54.90
N LEU A 60 -79.45 1.90 -55.81
CA LEU A 60 -79.79 0.61 -56.40
C LEU A 60 -79.75 -0.48 -55.32
N ILE A 61 -80.52 -1.56 -55.50
CA ILE A 61 -80.50 -2.70 -54.56
C ILE A 61 -79.07 -3.25 -54.39
N HIS A 62 -78.28 -3.27 -55.47
CA HIS A 62 -76.87 -3.66 -55.42
C HIS A 62 -75.99 -2.71 -54.59
N ASP A 63 -76.27 -1.40 -54.60
CA ASP A 63 -75.54 -0.41 -53.81
C ASP A 63 -75.82 -0.60 -52.31
N ILE A 64 -77.07 -0.89 -51.95
CA ILE A 64 -77.48 -1.22 -50.58
C ILE A 64 -76.82 -2.53 -50.12
N GLU A 65 -76.76 -3.55 -50.98
CA GLU A 65 -76.06 -4.80 -50.67
C GLU A 65 -74.56 -4.57 -50.44
N THR A 66 -73.93 -3.78 -51.32
CA THR A 66 -72.51 -3.43 -51.21
C THR A 66 -72.21 -2.66 -49.92
N ALA A 67 -73.05 -1.68 -49.57
CA ALA A 67 -72.92 -0.93 -48.31
C ALA A 67 -73.15 -1.83 -47.08
N TRP A 68 -74.06 -2.79 -47.16
CA TRP A 68 -74.29 -3.76 -46.08
C TRP A 68 -73.09 -4.70 -45.88
N ILE A 69 -72.50 -5.21 -46.97
CA ILE A 69 -71.27 -6.02 -46.91
C ILE A 69 -70.12 -5.21 -46.27
N GLN A 70 -70.00 -3.92 -46.60
CA GLN A 70 -68.99 -3.04 -46.01
C GLN A 70 -69.23 -2.82 -44.50
N LEU A 71 -70.50 -2.68 -44.08
CA LEU A 71 -70.87 -2.60 -42.67
C LEU A 71 -70.46 -3.88 -41.94
N GLU A 72 -70.81 -5.07 -42.47
CA GLU A 72 -70.45 -6.36 -41.86
C GLU A 72 -68.93 -6.56 -41.75
N LYS A 73 -68.18 -6.15 -42.78
CA LYS A 73 -66.71 -6.15 -42.73
C LYS A 73 -66.17 -5.24 -41.63
N SER A 74 -66.77 -4.07 -41.45
CA SER A 74 -66.37 -3.08 -40.43
C SER A 74 -66.72 -3.56 -39.03
N GLU A 75 -67.89 -4.19 -38.84
CA GLU A 75 -68.31 -4.81 -37.59
C GLU A 75 -67.39 -5.96 -37.19
N HIS A 76 -67.05 -6.85 -38.12
CA HIS A 76 -66.08 -7.92 -37.88
C HIS A 76 -64.72 -7.35 -37.46
N GLY A 77 -64.25 -6.32 -38.16
CA GLY A 77 -63.03 -5.61 -37.78
C GLY A 77 -63.08 -5.01 -36.38
N ARG A 78 -64.22 -4.40 -35.99
CA ARG A 78 -64.42 -3.86 -34.64
C ARG A 78 -64.47 -4.96 -33.58
N GLU A 79 -65.15 -6.07 -33.85
CA GLU A 79 -65.24 -7.21 -32.93
C GLU A 79 -63.85 -7.79 -32.63
N VAL A 80 -63.04 -8.03 -33.67
CA VAL A 80 -61.66 -8.52 -33.53
C VAL A 80 -60.82 -7.54 -32.73
N ALA A 81 -60.87 -6.25 -33.08
CA ALA A 81 -60.09 -5.22 -32.41
C ALA A 81 -60.48 -5.04 -30.92
N LEU A 82 -61.77 -5.15 -30.58
CA LEU A 82 -62.24 -5.13 -29.19
C LEU A 82 -61.75 -6.34 -28.40
N LYS A 83 -61.75 -7.54 -29.00
CA LYS A 83 -61.24 -8.76 -28.36
C LYS A 83 -59.73 -8.70 -28.14
N ASP A 84 -58.97 -8.25 -29.14
CA ASP A 84 -57.51 -8.10 -29.04
C ASP A 84 -57.14 -7.08 -27.95
N GLU A 85 -57.86 -5.96 -27.90
CA GLU A 85 -57.65 -4.94 -26.86
C GLU A 85 -58.03 -5.46 -25.47
N LEU A 86 -59.11 -6.23 -25.33
CA LEU A 86 -59.47 -6.88 -24.06
C LEU A 86 -58.34 -7.78 -23.57
N ILE A 87 -57.84 -8.68 -24.43
CA ILE A 87 -56.73 -9.60 -24.10
C ILE A 87 -55.48 -8.81 -23.70
N ARG A 88 -55.18 -7.73 -24.41
CA ARG A 88 -54.06 -6.84 -24.10
C ARG A 88 -54.21 -6.22 -22.71
N GLN A 89 -55.39 -5.67 -22.38
CA GLN A 89 -55.66 -5.07 -21.07
C GLN A 89 -55.60 -6.10 -19.93
N GLU A 90 -56.16 -7.31 -20.12
CA GLU A 90 -56.08 -8.40 -19.14
C GLU A 90 -54.64 -8.81 -18.86
N ARG A 91 -53.82 -8.97 -19.91
CA ARG A 91 -52.39 -9.28 -19.77
C ARG A 91 -51.65 -8.20 -18.99
N LEU A 92 -51.94 -6.92 -19.26
CA LEU A 92 -51.27 -5.81 -18.58
C LEU A 92 -51.69 -5.70 -17.10
N GLU A 93 -52.94 -5.95 -16.77
CA GLU A 93 -53.40 -6.00 -15.38
C GLU A 93 -52.74 -7.14 -14.60
N GLN A 94 -52.61 -8.33 -15.21
CA GLN A 94 -51.88 -9.44 -14.60
C GLN A 94 -50.39 -9.10 -14.39
N LEU A 95 -49.76 -8.48 -15.38
CA LEU A 95 -48.37 -8.06 -15.32
C LEU A 95 -48.16 -6.97 -14.25
N ALA A 96 -49.07 -6.01 -14.14
CA ALA A 96 -49.05 -4.95 -13.13
C ALA A 96 -49.16 -5.53 -11.71
N ARG A 97 -50.09 -6.48 -11.47
CA ARG A 97 -50.19 -7.19 -10.18
C ARG A 97 -48.91 -7.95 -9.84
N ARG A 98 -48.25 -8.56 -10.84
CA ARG A 98 -46.97 -9.26 -10.65
C ARG A 98 -45.85 -8.26 -10.32
N PHE A 99 -45.79 -7.12 -11.01
CA PHE A 99 -44.85 -6.04 -10.73
C PHE A 99 -45.02 -5.53 -9.30
N SER A 100 -46.24 -5.13 -8.89
CA SER A 100 -46.49 -4.59 -7.54
C SER A 100 -46.10 -5.55 -6.43
N ARG A 101 -46.47 -6.84 -6.54
CA ARG A 101 -46.06 -7.86 -5.56
C ARG A 101 -44.55 -8.02 -5.49
N LYS A 102 -43.87 -8.07 -6.64
CA LYS A 102 -42.42 -8.20 -6.68
C LYS A 102 -41.74 -6.96 -6.12
N ALA A 103 -42.21 -5.76 -6.44
CA ALA A 103 -41.68 -4.49 -5.94
C ALA A 103 -41.74 -4.45 -4.40
N ALA A 104 -42.91 -4.72 -3.80
CA ALA A 104 -43.08 -4.72 -2.35
C ALA A 104 -42.08 -5.65 -1.62
N ILE A 105 -41.83 -6.86 -2.18
CA ILE A 105 -40.82 -7.79 -1.62
C ILE A 105 -39.41 -7.18 -1.65
N ARG A 106 -39.05 -6.45 -2.71
CA ARG A 106 -37.71 -5.83 -2.82
C ARG A 106 -37.60 -4.66 -1.86
N GLU A 107 -38.65 -3.88 -1.70
CA GLU A 107 -38.67 -2.72 -0.80
C GLU A 107 -38.55 -3.11 0.67
N SER A 108 -39.28 -4.15 1.09
CA SER A 108 -39.13 -4.71 2.44
C SER A 108 -37.70 -5.17 2.67
N TRP A 109 -37.17 -5.98 1.74
CA TRP A 109 -35.80 -6.50 1.88
C TRP A 109 -34.72 -5.40 1.83
N LEU A 110 -34.91 -4.36 1.01
CA LEU A 110 -34.03 -3.19 1.03
C LEU A 110 -34.05 -2.51 2.39
N GLY A 111 -35.22 -2.39 3.04
CA GLY A 111 -35.33 -1.85 4.39
C GLY A 111 -34.52 -2.65 5.40
N ASP A 112 -34.68 -3.98 5.42
CA ASP A 112 -33.96 -4.87 6.32
C ASP A 112 -32.42 -4.74 6.15
N MET A 113 -31.96 -4.68 4.89
CA MET A 113 -30.52 -4.56 4.60
C MET A 113 -29.98 -3.15 4.89
N GLU A 114 -30.78 -2.11 4.64
CA GLU A 114 -30.43 -0.73 5.01
C GLU A 114 -30.27 -0.58 6.52
N GLU A 115 -31.06 -1.28 7.33
CA GLU A 115 -30.94 -1.33 8.80
C GLU A 115 -29.67 -2.07 9.24
N ILE A 116 -29.40 -3.26 8.66
CA ILE A 116 -28.17 -4.02 8.95
C ILE A 116 -26.91 -3.17 8.67
N LEU A 117 -26.90 -2.38 7.59
CA LEU A 117 -25.77 -1.53 7.23
C LEU A 117 -25.64 -0.25 8.05
N GLN A 118 -26.61 0.10 8.90
CA GLN A 118 -26.52 1.25 9.82
C GLN A 118 -25.65 0.96 11.05
N GLU A 119 -25.31 -0.29 11.31
CA GLU A 119 -24.43 -0.68 12.43
C GLU A 119 -23.09 0.07 12.35
N GLN A 120 -22.81 0.87 13.39
CA GLN A 120 -21.54 1.59 13.50
C GLN A 120 -20.39 0.61 13.70
N ILE A 121 -19.33 0.79 12.91
CA ILE A 121 -18.15 -0.06 12.94
C ILE A 121 -17.13 0.57 13.87
N ILE A 122 -16.88 -0.07 15.00
CA ILE A 122 -15.86 0.32 15.96
C ILE A 122 -14.99 -0.90 16.22
N CYS A 123 -13.74 -0.86 15.74
CA CYS A 123 -12.79 -1.94 15.91
C CYS A 123 -11.60 -1.45 16.73
N SER A 124 -11.39 -2.01 17.92
CA SER A 124 -10.28 -1.63 18.80
C SER A 124 -9.06 -2.54 18.66
N ASN A 125 -9.21 -3.70 18.01
CA ASN A 125 -8.13 -4.66 17.79
C ASN A 125 -8.31 -5.43 16.47
N ALA A 126 -7.24 -6.11 16.06
CA ALA A 126 -7.21 -6.81 14.79
C ALA A 126 -8.22 -7.98 14.68
N ALA A 127 -8.51 -8.68 15.77
CA ALA A 127 -9.50 -9.77 15.76
C ALA A 127 -10.92 -9.24 15.51
N GLN A 128 -11.27 -8.11 16.13
CA GLN A 128 -12.54 -7.42 15.87
C GLN A 128 -12.63 -6.91 14.43
N THR A 129 -11.55 -6.32 13.90
CA THR A 129 -11.51 -5.88 12.51
C THR A 129 -11.70 -7.04 11.54
N GLU A 130 -11.02 -8.17 11.76
CA GLU A 130 -11.14 -9.37 10.92
C GLU A 130 -12.56 -9.96 10.97
N ALA A 131 -13.15 -10.05 12.16
CA ALA A 131 -14.54 -10.51 12.31
C ALA A 131 -15.52 -9.59 11.59
N ALA A 132 -15.32 -8.27 11.66
CA ALA A 132 -16.15 -7.29 10.99
C ALA A 132 -16.00 -7.34 9.45
N VAL A 133 -14.79 -7.62 8.94
CA VAL A 133 -14.53 -7.88 7.51
C VAL A 133 -15.27 -9.13 7.05
N LYS A 134 -15.16 -10.26 7.75
CA LYS A 134 -15.89 -11.49 7.42
C LYS A 134 -17.40 -11.29 7.42
N LYS A 135 -17.92 -10.55 8.41
CA LYS A 135 -19.35 -10.17 8.47
C LYS A 135 -19.75 -9.36 7.24
N HIS A 136 -18.95 -8.38 6.84
CA HIS A 136 -19.20 -7.57 5.65
C HIS A 136 -19.14 -8.39 4.35
N GLU A 137 -18.20 -9.33 4.21
CA GLU A 137 -18.12 -10.24 3.06
C GLU A 137 -19.39 -11.09 2.93
N ALA A 138 -19.87 -11.65 4.04
CA ALA A 138 -21.10 -12.43 4.07
C ALA A 138 -22.33 -11.59 3.63
N ILE A 139 -22.48 -10.38 4.19
CA ILE A 139 -23.55 -9.45 3.82
C ILE A 139 -23.44 -9.06 2.33
N SER A 140 -22.23 -8.78 1.85
CA SER A 140 -21.99 -8.41 0.45
C SER A 140 -22.37 -9.54 -0.50
N ALA A 141 -22.01 -10.78 -0.19
CA ALA A 141 -22.39 -11.95 -0.97
C ALA A 141 -23.92 -12.11 -1.03
N GLU A 142 -24.63 -11.94 0.09
CA GLU A 142 -26.09 -12.01 0.12
C GLU A 142 -26.73 -10.92 -0.75
N ILE A 143 -26.27 -9.67 -0.63
CA ILE A 143 -26.82 -8.55 -1.39
C ILE A 143 -26.57 -8.78 -2.89
N LEU A 144 -25.33 -9.06 -3.29
CA LEU A 144 -24.95 -9.19 -4.69
C LEU A 144 -25.65 -10.36 -5.40
N ALA A 145 -25.95 -11.45 -4.68
CA ALA A 145 -26.71 -12.59 -5.21
C ALA A 145 -28.13 -12.20 -5.68
N ARG A 146 -28.69 -11.07 -5.22
CA ARG A 146 -30.04 -10.61 -5.60
C ARG A 146 -30.06 -9.63 -6.77
N LYS A 147 -28.92 -9.25 -7.34
CA LYS A 147 -28.81 -8.26 -8.44
C LYS A 147 -29.77 -8.54 -9.61
N ASP A 148 -29.87 -9.78 -10.05
CA ASP A 148 -30.73 -10.14 -11.18
C ASP A 148 -32.23 -10.05 -10.86
N ARG A 149 -32.60 -10.12 -9.58
CA ARG A 149 -34.00 -9.92 -9.13
C ARG A 149 -34.45 -8.47 -9.29
N PHE A 150 -33.54 -7.50 -9.20
CA PHE A 150 -33.81 -6.08 -9.46
C PHE A 150 -33.89 -5.81 -10.96
N ARG A 151 -32.95 -6.35 -11.75
CA ARG A 151 -33.02 -6.30 -13.22
C ARG A 151 -34.33 -6.88 -13.77
N ALA A 152 -34.77 -8.02 -13.21
CA ALA A 152 -36.03 -8.64 -13.59
C ALA A 152 -37.26 -7.77 -13.22
N LEU A 153 -37.19 -6.96 -12.16
CA LEU A 153 -38.27 -6.03 -11.82
C LEU A 153 -38.36 -4.90 -12.85
N SER A 154 -37.21 -4.34 -13.25
CA SER A 154 -37.14 -3.29 -14.27
C SER A 154 -37.54 -3.78 -15.66
N SER A 155 -37.28 -5.06 -15.99
CA SER A 155 -37.82 -5.69 -17.20
C SER A 155 -39.36 -5.70 -17.19
N LEU A 156 -39.98 -6.05 -16.05
CA LEU A 156 -41.44 -6.03 -15.94
C LEU A 156 -42.01 -4.61 -16.03
N ALA A 157 -41.33 -3.62 -15.47
CA ALA A 157 -41.70 -2.22 -15.62
C ALA A 157 -41.63 -1.80 -17.09
N ALA A 158 -40.54 -2.14 -17.80
CA ALA A 158 -40.37 -1.84 -19.22
C ALA A 158 -41.46 -2.48 -20.10
N GLU A 159 -41.83 -3.74 -19.83
CA GLU A 159 -42.94 -4.40 -20.52
C GLU A 159 -44.28 -3.67 -20.31
N LEU A 160 -44.57 -3.19 -19.09
CA LEU A 160 -45.77 -2.38 -18.79
C LEU A 160 -45.75 -1.01 -19.49
N MET A 161 -44.57 -0.38 -19.61
CA MET A 161 -44.38 0.87 -20.34
C MET A 161 -44.62 0.68 -21.84
N GLN A 162 -44.00 -0.36 -22.42
CA GLN A 162 -44.14 -0.69 -23.85
C GLN A 162 -45.58 -1.06 -24.19
N GLY A 163 -46.25 -1.77 -23.27
CA GLY A 163 -47.67 -2.07 -23.37
C GLY A 163 -48.59 -0.88 -23.08
N ASN A 164 -48.10 0.36 -22.94
CA ASN A 164 -48.93 1.54 -22.67
C ASN A 164 -49.94 1.35 -21.53
N TYR A 165 -49.54 0.68 -20.44
CA TYR A 165 -50.42 0.45 -19.30
C TYR A 165 -50.96 1.77 -18.71
N ARG A 166 -52.20 1.78 -18.24
CA ARG A 166 -52.88 3.00 -17.76
C ARG A 166 -52.12 3.79 -16.70
N ALA A 167 -51.44 3.08 -15.80
CA ALA A 167 -50.66 3.68 -14.70
C ALA A 167 -49.15 3.53 -14.93
N LYS A 168 -48.70 3.52 -16.19
CA LYS A 168 -47.30 3.37 -16.58
C LYS A 168 -46.36 4.36 -15.88
N ASP A 169 -46.78 5.60 -15.67
CA ASP A 169 -45.94 6.61 -14.99
C ASP A 169 -45.70 6.26 -13.52
N LYS A 170 -46.72 5.72 -12.81
CA LYS A 170 -46.56 5.22 -11.44
C LYS A 170 -45.65 3.99 -11.38
N VAL A 171 -45.76 3.08 -12.35
CA VAL A 171 -44.87 1.91 -12.47
C VAL A 171 -43.43 2.37 -12.68
N LYS A 172 -43.20 3.32 -13.58
CA LYS A 172 -41.88 3.92 -13.83
C LYS A 172 -41.30 4.57 -12.59
N GLN A 173 -42.08 5.39 -11.89
CA GLN A 173 -41.64 6.05 -10.66
C GLN A 173 -41.24 5.02 -9.60
N LYS A 174 -42.06 3.96 -9.43
CA LYS A 174 -41.78 2.90 -8.45
C LYS A 174 -40.52 2.10 -8.80
N ASP A 175 -40.32 1.77 -10.07
CA ASP A 175 -39.10 1.09 -10.53
C ASP A 175 -37.85 1.97 -10.30
N GLN A 176 -37.96 3.28 -10.57
CA GLN A 176 -36.88 4.24 -10.30
C GLN A 176 -36.54 4.35 -8.81
N GLU A 177 -37.55 4.42 -7.94
CA GLU A 177 -37.39 4.47 -6.48
C GLU A 177 -36.65 3.22 -5.95
N VAL A 178 -37.09 2.03 -6.36
CA VAL A 178 -36.46 0.76 -5.95
C VAL A 178 -35.01 0.68 -6.44
N ASN A 179 -34.75 1.08 -7.69
CA ASN A 179 -33.39 1.09 -8.24
C ASN A 179 -32.48 2.13 -7.57
N LEU A 180 -33.02 3.28 -7.17
CA LEU A 180 -32.27 4.30 -6.44
C LEU A 180 -31.83 3.76 -5.08
N ARG A 181 -32.76 3.18 -4.31
CA ARG A 181 -32.44 2.54 -3.01
C ARG A 181 -31.43 1.41 -3.15
N TRP A 182 -31.56 0.58 -4.20
CA TRP A 182 -30.58 -0.46 -4.52
C TRP A 182 -29.17 0.12 -4.76
N LYS A 183 -29.05 1.21 -5.54
CA LYS A 183 -27.76 1.89 -5.76
C LYS A 183 -27.18 2.46 -4.46
N GLN A 184 -28.01 3.12 -3.66
CA GLN A 184 -27.61 3.66 -2.36
C GLN A 184 -27.15 2.56 -1.39
N LEU A 185 -27.79 1.37 -1.42
CA LEU A 185 -27.35 0.22 -0.64
C LEU A 185 -25.95 -0.25 -1.06
N LEU A 186 -25.68 -0.30 -2.37
CA LEU A 186 -24.35 -0.65 -2.90
C LEU A 186 -23.29 0.39 -2.52
N GLU A 187 -23.64 1.68 -2.56
CA GLU A 187 -22.75 2.76 -2.10
C GLU A 187 -22.44 2.65 -0.60
N LYS A 188 -23.45 2.33 0.22
CA LYS A 188 -23.26 2.06 1.66
C LYS A 188 -22.36 0.85 1.90
N LEU A 189 -22.51 -0.23 1.12
CA LEU A 189 -21.62 -1.38 1.20
C LEU A 189 -20.17 -0.99 0.91
N GLU A 190 -19.93 -0.19 -0.13
CA GLU A 190 -18.57 0.14 -0.52
C GLU A 190 -17.93 1.18 0.42
N SER A 191 -18.73 2.10 0.97
CA SER A 191 -18.31 2.96 2.07
C SER A 191 -17.92 2.14 3.30
N ARG A 192 -18.75 1.16 3.71
CA ARG A 192 -18.45 0.24 4.81
C ARG A 192 -17.16 -0.55 4.58
N LYS A 193 -16.93 -1.05 3.37
CA LYS A 193 -15.70 -1.73 2.99
C LYS A 193 -14.48 -0.83 3.10
N ALA A 194 -14.58 0.42 2.62
CA ALA A 194 -13.50 1.40 2.73
C ALA A 194 -13.16 1.69 4.20
N THR A 195 -14.17 1.86 5.07
CA THR A 195 -13.97 2.02 6.51
C THR A 195 -13.26 0.81 7.13
N LEU A 196 -13.70 -0.41 6.83
CA LEU A 196 -13.07 -1.63 7.32
C LEU A 196 -11.63 -1.79 6.84
N SER A 197 -11.37 -1.43 5.57
CA SER A 197 -10.00 -1.39 5.04
C SER A 197 -9.14 -0.38 5.78
N GLY A 198 -9.69 0.79 6.15
CA GLY A 198 -9.01 1.78 6.98
C GLY A 198 -8.62 1.23 8.35
N PHE A 199 -9.56 0.57 9.05
CA PHE A 199 -9.26 -0.10 10.31
C PHE A 199 -8.23 -1.22 10.16
N ASN A 200 -8.28 -2.00 9.08
CA ASN A 200 -7.31 -3.07 8.85
C ASN A 200 -5.89 -2.52 8.66
N ASN A 201 -5.76 -1.45 7.87
CA ASN A 201 -4.49 -0.75 7.68
C ASN A 201 -3.97 -0.18 9.01
N LEU A 202 -4.85 0.43 9.82
CA LEU A 202 -4.50 0.94 11.14
C LEU A 202 -3.98 -0.18 12.07
N MET A 203 -4.65 -1.34 12.11
CA MET A 203 -4.21 -2.48 12.91
C MET A 203 -2.89 -3.06 12.43
N SER A 204 -2.65 -3.08 11.12
CA SER A 204 -1.35 -3.46 10.56
C SER A 204 -0.24 -2.53 11.03
N ILE A 205 -0.49 -1.21 11.04
CA ILE A 205 0.47 -0.23 11.53
C ILE A 205 0.74 -0.44 13.02
N PHE A 206 -0.27 -0.68 13.86
CA PHE A 206 -0.03 -0.93 15.28
C PHE A 206 0.84 -2.16 15.53
N ARG A 207 0.62 -3.26 14.79
CA ARG A 207 1.48 -4.45 14.86
C ARG A 207 2.91 -4.15 14.40
N GLU A 208 3.07 -3.34 13.35
CA GLU A 208 4.40 -2.94 12.85
C GLU A 208 5.13 -2.06 13.87
N ILE A 209 4.43 -1.15 14.57
CA ILE A 209 4.98 -0.37 15.68
C ILE A 209 5.48 -1.30 16.80
N GLU A 210 4.65 -2.27 17.21
CA GLU A 210 5.00 -3.23 18.28
C GLU A 210 6.23 -4.06 17.90
N SER A 211 6.25 -4.64 16.70
CA SER A 211 7.39 -5.39 16.17
C SER A 211 8.68 -4.55 16.12
N ILE A 212 8.62 -3.32 15.59
CA ILE A 212 9.82 -2.46 15.56
C ILE A 212 10.26 -2.10 16.98
N THR A 213 9.33 -1.88 17.91
CA THR A 213 9.65 -1.56 19.30
C THR A 213 10.41 -2.71 19.98
N GLU A 214 9.97 -3.95 19.77
CA GLU A 214 10.65 -5.14 20.31
C GLU A 214 12.05 -5.32 19.72
N GLU A 215 12.19 -5.20 18.39
CA GLU A 215 13.50 -5.26 17.71
C GLU A 215 14.44 -4.13 18.17
N LEU A 216 13.91 -2.93 18.40
CA LEU A 216 14.66 -1.79 18.88
C LEU A 216 15.15 -1.99 20.32
N GLN A 217 14.33 -2.59 21.20
CA GLN A 217 14.74 -2.98 22.55
C GLN A 217 15.86 -4.04 22.53
N GLU A 218 15.79 -4.98 21.59
CA GLU A 218 16.85 -5.97 21.42
C GLU A 218 18.18 -5.29 21.03
N VAL A 219 18.17 -4.41 20.03
CA VAL A 219 19.37 -3.64 19.63
C VAL A 219 19.87 -2.77 20.78
N GLU A 220 18.97 -2.08 21.49
CA GLU A 220 19.30 -1.26 22.65
C GLU A 220 20.10 -2.06 23.69
N SER A 221 19.64 -3.27 24.02
CA SER A 221 20.31 -4.13 25.01
C SER A 221 21.77 -4.42 24.65
N LYS A 222 22.07 -4.51 23.35
CA LYS A 222 23.42 -4.77 22.81
C LYS A 222 24.26 -3.49 22.80
N VAL A 223 23.70 -2.36 22.39
CA VAL A 223 24.44 -1.08 22.28
C VAL A 223 24.62 -0.33 23.60
N LYS A 224 23.85 -0.68 24.63
CA LYS A 224 23.99 -0.10 25.98
C LYS A 224 25.18 -0.65 26.76
N THR A 225 25.75 -1.78 26.34
CA THR A 225 26.91 -2.39 27.01
C THR A 225 28.10 -1.42 27.04
N GLU A 226 28.91 -1.48 28.10
CA GLU A 226 30.12 -0.66 28.27
C GLU A 226 31.41 -1.49 28.15
N ASP A 227 31.31 -2.72 27.62
CA ASP A 227 32.49 -3.52 27.29
C ASP A 227 33.10 -3.04 25.97
N TYR A 228 34.38 -2.63 26.03
CA TYR A 228 35.16 -2.15 24.89
C TYR A 228 36.37 -3.04 24.57
N GLY A 229 36.48 -4.21 25.19
CA GLY A 229 37.59 -5.13 25.00
C GLY A 229 38.80 -4.82 25.90
N LYS A 230 39.64 -5.85 26.11
CA LYS A 230 40.81 -5.81 26.99
C LYS A 230 42.16 -5.73 26.25
N HIS A 231 42.12 -5.81 24.92
CA HIS A 231 43.27 -5.77 24.02
C HIS A 231 42.78 -5.52 22.59
N LEU A 232 43.70 -5.18 21.68
CA LEU A 232 43.40 -4.77 20.29
C LEU A 232 42.44 -5.73 19.58
N GLN A 233 42.80 -7.01 19.50
CA GLN A 233 41.96 -8.02 18.83
C GLN A 233 40.54 -8.13 19.40
N ALA A 234 40.37 -8.04 20.73
CA ALA A 234 39.05 -8.11 21.35
C ALA A 234 38.21 -6.87 21.01
N THR A 235 38.82 -5.69 21.02
CA THR A 235 38.17 -4.43 20.64
C THR A 235 37.77 -4.44 19.17
N GLU A 236 38.63 -4.92 18.27
CA GLU A 236 38.32 -5.04 16.84
C GLU A 236 37.16 -6.01 16.58
N ASN A 237 37.11 -7.14 17.28
CA ASN A 237 35.98 -8.06 17.21
C ASN A 237 34.67 -7.39 17.67
N LEU A 238 34.72 -6.60 18.74
CA LEU A 238 33.55 -5.84 19.23
C LEU A 238 33.11 -4.75 18.25
N ILE A 239 34.04 -4.09 17.55
CA ILE A 239 33.73 -3.12 16.48
C ILE A 239 33.01 -3.81 15.31
N GLN A 240 33.50 -4.98 14.89
CA GLN A 240 32.85 -5.75 13.83
C GLN A 240 31.43 -6.16 14.23
N GLN A 241 31.22 -6.66 15.46
CA GLN A 241 29.89 -6.95 15.98
C GLN A 241 29.00 -5.70 16.04
N HIS A 242 29.55 -4.56 16.47
CA HIS A 242 28.80 -3.32 16.54
C HIS A 242 28.38 -2.78 15.17
N THR A 243 29.18 -3.01 14.13
CA THR A 243 28.82 -2.67 12.75
C THR A 243 27.58 -3.42 12.28
N LEU A 244 27.40 -4.67 12.71
CA LEU A 244 26.18 -5.44 12.45
C LEU A 244 24.97 -4.83 13.16
N HIS A 245 25.13 -4.37 14.41
CA HIS A 245 24.07 -3.69 15.15
C HIS A 245 23.70 -2.33 14.53
N ASP A 246 24.68 -1.56 14.04
CA ASP A 246 24.44 -0.31 13.32
C ASP A 246 23.65 -0.57 12.01
N ALA A 247 23.98 -1.65 11.28
CA ALA A 247 23.22 -2.03 10.09
C ALA A 247 21.77 -2.43 10.42
N GLN A 248 21.54 -3.18 11.50
CA GLN A 248 20.20 -3.49 12.01
C GLN A 248 19.43 -2.22 12.38
N LEU A 249 20.07 -1.29 13.09
CA LEU A 249 19.47 -0.02 13.49
C LEU A 249 19.11 0.85 12.28
N GLN A 250 19.93 0.84 11.23
CA GLN A 250 19.65 1.55 9.98
C GLN A 250 18.44 0.94 9.25
N ALA A 251 18.31 -0.38 9.24
CA ALA A 251 17.13 -1.06 8.69
C ALA A 251 15.85 -0.69 9.45
N LEU A 252 15.91 -0.66 10.79
CA LEU A 252 14.80 -0.21 11.64
C LEU A 252 14.44 1.26 11.35
N ASN A 253 15.43 2.14 11.20
CA ASN A 253 15.20 3.54 10.84
C ASN A 253 14.44 3.68 9.51
N ASN A 254 14.83 2.93 8.48
CA ASN A 254 14.13 2.95 7.19
C ASN A 254 12.67 2.46 7.33
N ARG A 255 12.43 1.40 8.11
CA ARG A 255 11.07 0.91 8.40
C ARG A 255 10.23 1.97 9.12
N VAL A 256 10.79 2.67 10.11
CA VAL A 256 10.09 3.76 10.80
C VAL A 256 9.75 4.91 9.85
N LEU A 257 10.66 5.27 8.93
CA LEU A 257 10.40 6.29 7.90
C LEU A 257 9.24 5.89 6.97
N GLU A 258 9.23 4.65 6.50
CA GLU A 258 8.12 4.10 5.70
C GLU A 258 6.81 4.08 6.48
N LEU A 259 6.86 3.70 7.76
CA LEU A 259 5.69 3.63 8.64
C LEU A 259 5.08 5.02 8.88
N ASN A 260 5.92 6.03 9.12
CA ASN A 260 5.50 7.42 9.24
C ASN A 260 4.81 7.91 7.95
N LYS A 261 5.36 7.57 6.78
CA LYS A 261 4.76 7.90 5.48
C LYS A 261 3.41 7.22 5.29
N LYS A 262 3.30 5.91 5.54
CA LYS A 262 2.03 5.15 5.48
C LYS A 262 0.99 5.77 6.41
N SER A 263 1.37 6.10 7.64
CA SER A 263 0.50 6.73 8.63
C SER A 263 -0.06 8.07 8.16
N SER A 264 0.77 8.95 7.58
CA SER A 264 0.31 10.26 7.08
C SER A 264 -0.73 10.16 5.95
N GLN A 265 -0.74 9.04 5.22
CA GLN A 265 -1.65 8.81 4.10
C GLN A 265 -3.03 8.27 4.55
N LEU A 266 -3.18 7.85 5.81
CA LEU A 266 -4.45 7.29 6.31
C LEU A 266 -5.56 8.32 6.51
N GLY A 267 -5.27 9.63 6.42
CA GLY A 267 -6.30 10.67 6.48
C GLY A 267 -7.06 10.75 7.80
N LEU A 268 -6.49 10.25 8.91
CA LEU A 268 -7.14 10.18 10.23
C LEU A 268 -7.11 11.51 11.02
N GLN A 269 -7.02 12.65 10.33
CA GLN A 269 -6.95 13.95 11.00
C GLN A 269 -8.25 14.23 11.76
N GLY A 270 -8.14 14.57 13.06
CA GLY A 270 -9.28 14.83 13.93
C GLY A 270 -9.93 13.60 14.56
N HIS A 271 -9.58 12.38 14.11
CA HIS A 271 -10.09 11.13 14.68
C HIS A 271 -9.36 10.74 15.97
N ALA A 272 -10.03 10.05 16.90
CA ALA A 272 -9.44 9.57 18.14
C ALA A 272 -8.33 8.53 17.87
N GLU A 273 -8.57 7.66 16.90
CA GLU A 273 -7.63 6.65 16.40
C GLU A 273 -6.37 7.29 15.83
N GLY A 274 -6.52 8.40 15.09
CA GLY A 274 -5.40 9.17 14.55
C GLY A 274 -4.54 9.79 15.66
N LYS A 275 -5.16 10.33 16.72
CA LYS A 275 -4.43 10.83 17.90
C LYS A 275 -3.64 9.72 18.59
N HIS A 276 -4.27 8.56 18.80
CA HIS A 276 -3.61 7.41 19.43
C HIS A 276 -2.43 6.90 18.58
N LEU A 277 -2.61 6.82 17.25
CA LEU A 277 -1.55 6.45 16.32
C LEU A 277 -0.38 7.44 16.36
N ASN A 278 -0.66 8.74 16.31
CA ASN A 278 0.38 9.76 16.38
C ASN A 278 1.18 9.70 17.67
N ASN A 279 0.53 9.49 18.83
CA ASN A 279 1.23 9.34 20.11
C ASN A 279 2.17 8.13 20.10
N LYS A 280 1.73 6.99 19.57
CA LYS A 280 2.57 5.78 19.45
C LYS A 280 3.75 5.99 18.49
N LEU A 281 3.53 6.66 17.35
CA LEU A 281 4.61 6.99 16.42
C LEU A 281 5.61 7.98 17.03
N GLU A 282 5.14 9.00 17.74
CA GLU A 282 6.04 9.96 18.40
C GLU A 282 6.91 9.25 19.45
N ALA A 283 6.32 8.35 20.25
CA ALA A 283 7.08 7.52 21.18
C ALA A 283 8.13 6.65 20.46
N LEU A 284 7.75 5.97 19.39
CA LEU A 284 8.67 5.13 18.60
C LEU A 284 9.83 5.95 18.01
N ASN A 285 9.54 7.13 17.44
CA ASN A 285 10.57 8.01 16.87
C ASN A 285 11.53 8.52 17.97
N LYS A 286 11.03 8.85 19.17
CA LYS A 286 11.87 9.24 20.31
C LYS A 286 12.78 8.10 20.77
N GLU A 287 12.24 6.89 20.89
CA GLU A 287 13.04 5.71 21.24
C GLU A 287 14.13 5.42 20.20
N LEU A 288 13.78 5.50 18.91
CA LEU A 288 14.75 5.30 17.83
C LEU A 288 15.91 6.30 17.92
N GLN A 289 15.62 7.60 18.10
CA GLN A 289 16.64 8.63 18.27
C GLN A 289 17.52 8.37 19.50
N ARG A 290 16.90 7.94 20.61
CA ARG A 290 17.64 7.61 21.84
C ARG A 290 18.62 6.45 21.60
N VAL A 291 18.18 5.37 20.95
CA VAL A 291 19.04 4.21 20.65
C VAL A 291 20.13 4.56 19.63
N GLN A 292 19.84 5.39 18.63
CA GLN A 292 20.85 5.92 17.70
C GLN A 292 21.95 6.70 18.43
N ASN A 293 21.58 7.56 19.38
CA ASN A 293 22.54 8.30 20.19
C ASN A 293 23.41 7.36 21.05
N MET A 294 22.81 6.32 21.64
CA MET A 294 23.55 5.30 22.39
C MET A 294 24.51 4.50 21.49
N SER A 295 24.06 4.11 20.29
CA SER A 295 24.91 3.40 19.31
C SER A 295 26.11 4.27 18.90
N ASN A 296 25.87 5.53 18.54
CA ASN A 296 26.93 6.48 18.20
C ASN A 296 27.94 6.65 19.34
N LYS A 297 27.47 6.77 20.59
CA LYS A 297 28.33 6.87 21.77
C LYS A 297 29.19 5.62 21.95
N ARG A 298 28.59 4.43 21.82
CA ARG A 298 29.32 3.16 21.92
C ARG A 298 30.37 3.00 20.81
N ARG A 299 30.03 3.33 19.56
CA ARG A 299 30.97 3.35 18.43
C ARG A 299 32.18 4.22 18.72
N ASN A 300 31.95 5.47 19.17
CA ASN A 300 33.04 6.37 19.50
C ASN A 300 33.95 5.79 20.60
N ASN A 301 33.36 5.23 21.66
CA ASN A 301 34.13 4.60 22.74
C ASN A 301 34.94 3.38 22.28
N LEU A 302 34.38 2.55 21.39
CA LEU A 302 35.08 1.41 20.81
C LEU A 302 36.26 1.84 19.94
N GLU A 303 36.08 2.88 19.11
CA GLU A 303 37.17 3.44 18.31
C GLU A 303 38.26 4.06 19.18
N THR A 304 37.89 4.79 20.24
CA THR A 304 38.85 5.30 21.23
C THR A 304 39.61 4.16 21.91
N ALA A 305 38.93 3.08 22.29
CA ALA A 305 39.58 1.90 22.88
C ALA A 305 40.54 1.22 21.88
N LYS A 306 40.17 1.14 20.60
CA LYS A 306 41.03 0.59 19.55
C LYS A 306 42.31 1.42 19.42
N LEU A 307 42.19 2.74 19.34
CA LEU A 307 43.35 3.64 19.29
C LEU A 307 44.25 3.49 20.52
N TYR A 308 43.66 3.34 21.71
CA TYR A 308 44.41 3.11 22.95
C TYR A 308 45.22 1.80 22.91
N TYR A 309 44.60 0.67 22.54
CA TYR A 309 45.32 -0.60 22.48
C TYR A 309 46.34 -0.66 21.33
N GLN A 310 46.06 0.01 20.21
CA GLN A 310 47.04 0.18 19.13
C GLN A 310 48.27 0.95 19.62
N PHE A 311 48.06 2.06 20.36
CA PHE A 311 49.15 2.81 20.99
C PHE A 311 49.98 1.95 21.95
N LEU A 312 49.34 1.10 22.77
CA LEU A 312 50.06 0.22 23.69
C LEU A 312 50.95 -0.79 22.95
N ASP A 313 50.41 -1.45 21.91
CA ASP A 313 51.15 -2.41 21.10
C ASP A 313 52.29 -1.74 20.33
N ASP A 314 52.03 -0.59 19.70
CA ASP A 314 53.05 0.17 18.98
C ASP A 314 54.15 0.68 19.92
N THR A 315 53.80 1.15 21.12
CA THR A 315 54.78 1.55 22.13
C THR A 315 55.64 0.36 22.54
N GLU A 316 55.04 -0.80 22.80
CA GLU A 316 55.79 -2.00 23.19
C GLU A 316 56.71 -2.49 22.08
N GLN A 317 56.25 -2.47 20.82
CA GLN A 317 57.09 -2.79 19.66
C GLN A 317 58.30 -1.85 19.53
N GLU A 318 58.09 -0.54 19.70
CA GLU A 318 59.18 0.43 19.64
C GLU A 318 60.13 0.30 20.84
N GLU A 319 59.61 0.08 22.05
CA GLU A 319 60.44 -0.16 23.23
C GLU A 319 61.31 -1.42 23.10
N ARG A 320 60.77 -2.51 22.53
CA ARG A 320 61.55 -3.73 22.25
C ARG A 320 62.65 -3.45 21.23
N TRP A 321 62.35 -2.75 20.14
CA TRP A 321 63.36 -2.40 19.14
C TRP A 321 64.46 -1.50 19.73
N VAL A 322 64.10 -0.50 20.54
CA VAL A 322 65.09 0.34 21.23
C VAL A 322 65.96 -0.49 22.17
N ALA A 323 65.38 -1.42 22.93
CA ALA A 323 66.14 -2.28 23.82
C ALA A 323 67.12 -3.20 23.06
N GLU A 324 66.69 -3.81 21.96
CA GLU A 324 67.55 -4.63 21.10
C GLU A 324 68.74 -3.83 20.54
N LYS A 325 68.48 -2.62 20.02
CA LYS A 325 69.53 -1.77 19.46
C LYS A 325 70.46 -1.19 20.52
N LEU A 326 69.94 -0.91 21.71
CA LEU A 326 70.75 -0.44 22.84
C LEU A 326 71.79 -1.49 23.24
N GLU A 327 71.41 -2.77 23.26
CA GLU A 327 72.33 -3.87 23.52
C GLU A 327 73.38 -4.02 22.40
N GLU A 328 73.00 -3.84 21.13
CA GLU A 328 73.95 -3.84 20.00
C GLU A 328 75.00 -2.71 20.13
N VAL A 329 74.56 -1.49 20.47
CA VAL A 329 75.40 -0.30 20.60
C VAL A 329 76.32 -0.35 21.82
N ARG A 330 75.91 -1.02 22.89
CA ARG A 330 76.70 -1.19 24.13
C ARG A 330 77.91 -2.10 24.00
N SER A 331 78.06 -2.79 22.86
CA SER A 331 79.26 -3.61 22.59
C SER A 331 80.55 -2.82 22.78
N ALA A 332 81.48 -3.36 23.57
CA ALA A 332 82.78 -2.76 23.82
C ALA A 332 83.83 -3.08 22.73
N ASN A 333 83.51 -3.92 21.75
CA ASN A 333 84.46 -4.40 20.74
C ASN A 333 84.83 -3.29 19.75
N VAL A 334 86.02 -2.71 19.78
CA VAL A 334 86.44 -1.66 18.83
C VAL A 334 87.23 -2.19 17.61
N GLY A 335 87.33 -3.51 17.45
CA GLY A 335 88.15 -4.12 16.40
C GLY A 335 89.60 -4.32 16.84
N LYS A 336 90.24 -5.37 16.34
CA LYS A 336 91.62 -5.75 16.73
C LYS A 336 92.70 -5.13 15.84
N ASP A 337 92.32 -4.66 14.66
CA ASP A 337 93.16 -4.03 13.67
C ASP A 337 92.36 -2.95 12.93
N LEU A 338 93.08 -2.10 12.19
CA LEU A 338 92.52 -0.94 11.49
C LEU A 338 91.34 -1.30 10.59
N ASN A 339 91.46 -2.41 9.84
CA ASN A 339 90.41 -2.85 8.93
C ASN A 339 89.16 -3.33 9.70
N ALA A 340 89.33 -4.07 10.79
CA ALA A 340 88.23 -4.47 11.67
C ALA A 340 87.54 -3.26 12.31
N GLY A 341 88.29 -2.23 12.71
CA GLY A 341 87.76 -0.95 13.20
C GLY A 341 86.90 -0.24 12.14
N LEU A 342 87.43 -0.05 10.93
CA LEU A 342 86.70 0.58 9.82
C LEU A 342 85.41 -0.16 9.45
N VAL A 343 85.44 -1.50 9.44
CA VAL A 343 84.23 -2.31 9.20
C VAL A 343 83.18 -2.12 10.30
N LEU A 344 83.60 -2.05 11.56
CA LEU A 344 82.69 -1.79 12.69
C LEU A 344 82.10 -0.38 12.65
N LEU A 345 82.89 0.63 12.26
CA LEU A 345 82.41 2.00 12.06
C LEU A 345 81.35 2.06 10.97
N LYS A 346 81.61 1.45 9.80
CA LYS A 346 80.62 1.39 8.71
C LYS A 346 79.33 0.68 9.13
N LYS A 347 79.43 -0.40 9.92
CA LYS A 347 78.26 -1.08 10.49
C LYS A 347 77.49 -0.14 11.43
N HIS A 348 78.19 0.64 12.25
CA HIS A 348 77.59 1.62 13.16
C HIS A 348 76.87 2.76 12.42
N GLU A 349 77.46 3.31 11.36
CA GLU A 349 76.81 4.32 10.50
C GLU A 349 75.50 3.78 9.89
N GLY A 350 75.47 2.50 9.51
CA GLY A 350 74.26 1.82 9.07
C GLY A 350 73.18 1.75 10.16
N LEU A 351 73.58 1.51 11.42
CA LEU A 351 72.68 1.54 12.57
C LEU A 351 72.16 2.96 12.84
N GLU A 352 73.00 3.99 12.75
CA GLU A 352 72.58 5.40 12.88
C GLU A 352 71.53 5.78 11.81
N ALA A 353 71.71 5.32 10.57
CA ALA A 353 70.73 5.51 9.51
C ALA A 353 69.41 4.77 9.78
N GLU A 354 69.46 3.55 10.32
CA GLU A 354 68.26 2.81 10.75
C GLU A 354 67.51 3.57 11.86
N MET A 355 68.24 4.07 12.87
CA MET A 355 67.69 4.90 13.94
C MET A 355 67.00 6.15 13.41
N GLN A 356 67.64 6.88 12.49
CA GLN A 356 67.06 8.08 11.91
C GLN A 356 65.77 7.78 11.11
N GLY A 357 65.75 6.66 10.37
CA GLY A 357 64.55 6.22 9.66
C GLY A 357 63.41 5.84 10.62
N ARG A 358 63.75 5.20 11.75
CA ARG A 358 62.79 4.73 12.76
C ARG A 358 62.27 5.85 13.67
N TRP A 359 63.02 6.94 13.86
CA TRP A 359 62.61 8.08 14.68
C TRP A 359 61.23 8.62 14.33
N ARG A 360 60.90 8.74 13.04
CA ARG A 360 59.57 9.20 12.58
C ARG A 360 58.44 8.32 13.10
N ARG A 361 58.66 7.01 13.23
CA ARG A 361 57.67 6.09 13.79
C ARG A 361 57.48 6.34 15.29
N CYS A 362 58.56 6.53 16.04
CA CYS A 362 58.47 6.91 17.45
C CYS A 362 57.69 8.22 17.65
N GLU A 363 57.98 9.25 16.84
CA GLU A 363 57.23 10.52 16.89
C GLU A 363 55.74 10.32 16.63
N GLN A 364 55.37 9.48 15.65
CA GLN A 364 53.98 9.15 15.37
C GLN A 364 53.29 8.45 16.54
N VAL A 365 53.94 7.45 17.16
CA VAL A 365 53.41 6.74 18.33
C VAL A 365 53.20 7.70 19.51
N CYS A 366 54.19 8.56 19.79
CA CYS A 366 54.09 9.59 20.81
C CYS A 366 52.96 10.60 20.51
N SER A 367 52.80 11.02 19.24
CA SER A 367 51.74 11.92 18.82
C SER A 367 50.36 11.31 19.05
N VAL A 368 50.14 10.05 18.65
CA VAL A 368 48.88 9.34 18.88
C VAL A 368 48.54 9.26 20.37
N GLY A 369 49.53 8.94 21.21
CA GLY A 369 49.36 8.93 22.66
C GLY A 369 49.01 10.32 23.21
N GLN A 370 49.68 11.37 22.72
CA GLN A 370 49.40 12.74 23.13
C GLN A 370 48.00 13.19 22.72
N ASP A 371 47.53 12.79 21.53
CA ASP A 371 46.18 13.06 21.07
C ASP A 371 45.13 12.38 21.96
N LEU A 372 45.37 11.14 22.39
CA LEU A 372 44.50 10.45 23.37
C LEU A 372 44.45 11.20 24.72
N VAL A 373 45.58 11.73 25.19
CA VAL A 373 45.64 12.55 26.41
C VAL A 373 44.83 13.85 26.23
N ASN A 374 45.02 14.54 25.11
CA ASN A 374 44.34 15.80 24.80
C ASN A 374 42.82 15.62 24.66
N GLN A 375 42.38 14.46 24.16
CA GLN A 375 40.98 14.07 24.07
C GLN A 375 40.38 13.63 25.42
N GLY A 376 41.18 13.61 26.50
CA GLY A 376 40.71 13.33 27.84
C GLY A 376 40.54 11.84 28.15
N HIS A 377 41.29 10.95 27.50
CA HIS A 377 41.22 9.50 27.72
C HIS A 377 41.32 9.15 29.22
N PRO A 378 40.53 8.18 29.74
CA PRO A 378 40.56 7.79 31.15
C PRO A 378 41.96 7.38 31.64
N ALA A 379 42.74 6.71 30.77
CA ALA A 379 44.11 6.28 31.06
C ALA A 379 45.19 7.33 30.75
N ARG A 380 44.85 8.63 30.64
CA ARG A 380 45.80 9.70 30.27
C ARG A 380 47.10 9.72 31.09
N SER A 381 47.05 9.37 32.38
CA SER A 381 48.24 9.31 33.23
C SER A 381 49.17 8.17 32.85
N GLU A 382 48.62 7.00 32.53
CA GLU A 382 49.40 5.84 32.07
C GLU A 382 50.00 6.12 30.69
N ILE A 383 49.19 6.67 29.78
CA ILE A 383 49.63 7.05 28.42
C ILE A 383 50.80 8.03 28.49
N GLY A 384 50.67 9.10 29.28
CA GLY A 384 51.76 10.08 29.45
C GLY A 384 53.03 9.47 30.04
N SER A 385 52.90 8.53 31.00
CA SER A 385 54.05 7.81 31.55
C SER A 385 54.74 6.93 30.51
N ARG A 386 53.97 6.25 29.65
CA ARG A 386 54.51 5.40 28.58
C ARG A 386 55.23 6.23 27.50
N ILE A 387 54.64 7.34 27.07
CA ILE A 387 55.29 8.28 26.12
C ILE A 387 56.63 8.74 26.69
N LYS A 388 56.65 9.17 27.96
CA LYS A 388 57.88 9.61 28.61
C LYS A 388 58.92 8.49 28.67
N SER A 389 58.51 7.27 29.07
CA SER A 389 59.43 6.14 29.15
C SER A 389 60.02 5.76 27.79
N LEU A 390 59.23 5.79 26.72
CA LEU A 390 59.71 5.54 25.36
C LEU A 390 60.73 6.61 24.93
N MET A 391 60.42 7.88 25.14
CA MET A 391 61.33 8.99 24.82
C MET A 391 62.64 8.91 25.64
N ASP A 392 62.57 8.57 26.92
CA ASP A 392 63.74 8.39 27.78
C ASP A 392 64.64 7.24 27.27
N LYS A 393 64.05 6.12 26.83
CA LYS A 393 64.79 5.00 26.23
C LYS A 393 65.43 5.38 24.90
N TRP A 394 64.72 6.16 24.07
CA TRP A 394 65.27 6.68 22.80
C TRP A 394 66.46 7.61 23.02
N ASN A 395 66.36 8.53 23.99
CA ASN A 395 67.46 9.41 24.36
C ASN A 395 68.69 8.62 24.82
N GLN A 396 68.49 7.56 25.61
CA GLN A 396 69.58 6.66 26.04
C GLN A 396 70.24 5.94 24.86
N LEU A 397 69.44 5.48 23.88
CA LEU A 397 69.97 4.85 22.66
C LEU A 397 70.80 5.85 21.84
N GLN A 398 70.31 7.07 21.67
CA GLN A 398 71.02 8.13 20.94
C GLN A 398 72.36 8.49 21.61
N GLU A 399 72.37 8.63 22.94
CA GLU A 399 73.59 8.91 23.70
C GLU A 399 74.58 7.74 23.62
N ALA A 400 74.10 6.50 23.80
CA ALA A 400 74.94 5.32 23.68
C ALA A 400 75.52 5.17 22.27
N ALA A 401 74.76 5.50 21.23
CA ALA A 401 75.21 5.44 19.85
C ALA A 401 76.31 6.46 19.59
N SER A 402 76.10 7.71 20.00
CA SER A 402 77.11 8.78 19.93
C SER A 402 78.41 8.39 20.65
N ASN A 403 78.32 7.89 21.89
CA ASN A 403 79.49 7.44 22.66
C ASN A 403 80.20 6.26 21.99
N ARG A 404 79.45 5.36 21.36
CA ARG A 404 80.02 4.22 20.63
C ARG A 404 80.77 4.66 19.37
N LYS A 405 80.24 5.64 18.65
CA LYS A 405 80.88 6.26 17.48
C LYS A 405 82.24 6.83 17.85
N ILE A 406 82.28 7.69 18.87
CA ILE A 406 83.52 8.31 19.37
C ILE A 406 84.55 7.23 19.71
N ARG A 407 84.16 6.19 20.47
CA ARG A 407 85.09 5.10 20.82
C ARG A 407 85.62 4.31 19.62
N LEU A 408 84.83 4.17 18.55
CA LEU A 408 85.27 3.52 17.32
C LEU A 408 86.24 4.41 16.56
N GLU A 409 85.92 5.70 16.42
CA GLU A 409 86.77 6.70 15.77
C GLU A 409 88.12 6.83 16.49
N ASP A 410 88.14 6.97 17.83
CA ASP A 410 89.36 7.04 18.64
C ASP A 410 90.23 5.78 18.49
N ALA A 411 89.61 4.59 18.46
CA ALA A 411 90.33 3.33 18.30
C ALA A 411 90.93 3.18 16.89
N ILE A 412 90.21 3.63 15.86
CA ILE A 412 90.68 3.66 14.47
C ILE A 412 91.84 4.64 14.34
N GLU A 413 91.74 5.83 14.92
CA GLU A 413 92.81 6.83 14.89
C GLU A 413 94.08 6.31 15.59
N ALA A 414 93.93 5.67 16.76
CA ALA A 414 95.06 5.05 17.45
C ALA A 414 95.71 3.92 16.62
N GLN A 415 94.90 3.04 16.01
CA GLN A 415 95.41 1.97 15.15
C GLN A 415 96.09 2.50 13.89
N GLN A 416 95.55 3.56 13.28
CA GLN A 416 96.17 4.24 12.14
C GLN A 416 97.53 4.81 12.56
N TYR A 417 97.61 5.51 13.70
CA TYR A 417 98.86 6.04 14.22
C TYR A 417 99.92 4.95 14.45
N TYR A 418 99.54 3.82 15.06
CA TYR A 418 100.48 2.70 15.25
C TYR A 418 100.90 2.06 13.92
N SER A 419 99.99 1.97 12.94
CA SER A 419 100.32 1.49 11.59
C SER A 419 101.32 2.41 10.91
N ASP A 420 101.07 3.71 10.93
CA ASP A 420 101.93 4.74 10.31
C ASP A 420 103.29 4.80 11.02
N ALA A 421 103.33 4.68 12.34
CA ALA A 421 104.57 4.64 13.12
C ALA A 421 105.39 3.38 12.82
N ASN A 422 104.76 2.20 12.77
CA ASN A 422 105.44 0.96 12.39
C ASN A 422 105.94 1.00 10.95
N GLU A 423 105.17 1.60 10.04
CA GLU A 423 105.62 1.83 8.66
C GLU A 423 106.84 2.75 8.68
N ALA A 424 106.80 3.90 9.35
CA ALA A 424 107.93 4.81 9.46
C ALA A 424 109.19 4.19 10.11
N GLU A 425 109.05 3.31 11.11
CA GLU A 425 110.17 2.55 11.70
C GLU A 425 110.74 1.48 10.76
N SER A 426 109.96 1.00 9.80
CA SER A 426 110.37 -0.02 8.84
C SER A 426 111.09 0.52 7.59
N TRP A 427 111.03 1.83 7.37
CA TRP A 427 111.72 2.57 6.30
C TRP A 427 113.11 3.05 6.77
#